data_AF-A0A1E4GAL4-F1
#
_entry.id   AF-A0A1E4GAL4-F1
#
_cell.length_a   1.000
_cell.length_b   1.000
_cell.length_c   1.000
_cell.angle_alpha   90.00
_cell.angle_beta   90.00
_cell.angle_gamma   90.00
#
_symmetry.space_group_name_H-M   'P 1'
#
loop_
_entity.id
_entity.type
_entity.pdbx_description
1 polymer ?
#
loop_
_entity_poly.entity_id
_entity_poly.type
_entity_poly.pdbx_seq_one_letter_code
_entity_poly.pdbx_strand_id
1 'polypeptide(L)'
;MARSWFGWLTGKRDEGVERRVEAPRTPIVIEPQDVDPVTGALHWERFLALFQAEQAQAPGVLLVIDLSTRSDSIELIAAERQGEILPWLAQAIRQAVRSDDLLAHVDAYRFAVLLRGARQEVGAAISRRILESVDNTIFMTAEGIAHLDITIGGAAFAPAPGHDPYDEALHNLDRAKSLGTSMIL
;
A
#
# COMPACT_ATOMS: atom_id res chain seq x y z
N MET A 1 -24.25 -48.16 9.79
CA MET A 1 -25.27 -47.16 10.13
C MET A 1 -24.57 -45.85 10.43
N ALA A 2 -24.76 -44.87 9.56
CA ALA A 2 -24.08 -43.57 9.59
C ALA A 2 -24.68 -42.65 10.66
N ARG A 3 -23.84 -41.90 11.39
CA ARG A 3 -24.27 -40.80 12.25
C ARG A 3 -23.91 -39.48 11.56
N SER A 4 -24.96 -38.72 11.30
CA SER A 4 -25.06 -37.46 10.55
C SER A 4 -24.23 -36.31 11.12
N TRP A 5 -23.63 -35.51 10.23
CA TRP A 5 -22.75 -34.35 10.48
C TRP A 5 -23.50 -32.99 10.55
N PHE A 6 -24.82 -32.96 10.75
CA PHE A 6 -25.61 -31.73 10.67
C PHE A 6 -26.17 -31.26 12.02
N GLY A 7 -25.34 -30.60 12.85
CA GLY A 7 -25.76 -30.10 14.18
C GLY A 7 -25.27 -28.71 14.59
N TRP A 8 -24.54 -27.97 13.74
CA TRP A 8 -23.98 -26.66 14.11
C TRP A 8 -24.80 -25.45 13.59
N LEU A 9 -25.98 -25.71 13.04
CA LEU A 9 -26.99 -24.71 12.67
C LEU A 9 -27.75 -24.22 13.91
N THR A 10 -27.14 -23.36 14.73
CA THR A 10 -27.89 -22.40 15.59
C THR A 10 -27.07 -21.15 15.89
N GLY A 11 -27.33 -20.10 15.12
CA GLY A 11 -27.57 -18.74 15.61
C GLY A 11 -26.54 -18.10 16.54
N LYS A 12 -25.46 -17.57 15.97
CA LYS A 12 -24.91 -16.29 16.45
C LYS A 12 -25.35 -15.22 15.47
N ARG A 13 -26.10 -14.24 15.99
CA ARG A 13 -26.58 -13.08 15.23
C ARG A 13 -25.36 -12.28 14.82
N ASP A 14 -25.09 -12.21 13.53
CA ASP A 14 -24.19 -11.20 12.97
C ASP A 14 -24.84 -9.85 13.23
N GLU A 15 -24.29 -9.10 14.18
CA GLU A 15 -24.59 -7.69 14.36
C GLU A 15 -24.09 -6.95 13.13
N GLY A 16 -25.01 -6.69 12.20
CA GLY A 16 -25.07 -5.49 11.37
C GLY A 16 -23.76 -4.98 10.78
N VAL A 17 -22.97 -5.82 10.09
CA VAL A 17 -22.08 -5.31 9.05
C VAL A 17 -22.99 -5.04 7.86
N GLU A 18 -23.44 -3.79 7.72
CA GLU A 18 -24.00 -3.31 6.46
C GLU A 18 -22.97 -3.57 5.36
N ARG A 19 -23.08 -4.71 4.66
CA ARG A 19 -22.48 -4.90 3.35
C ARG A 19 -23.19 -3.93 2.44
N ARG A 20 -22.74 -2.68 2.43
CA ARG A 20 -23.04 -1.75 1.35
C ARG A 20 -22.62 -2.49 0.09
N VAL A 21 -23.59 -2.83 -0.75
CA VAL A 21 -23.33 -3.40 -2.07
C VAL A 21 -22.44 -2.39 -2.76
N GLU A 22 -21.14 -2.69 -2.87
CA GLU A 22 -20.19 -1.86 -3.60
C GLU A 22 -20.75 -1.74 -5.00
N ALA A 23 -21.11 -0.51 -5.40
CA ALA A 23 -21.55 -0.26 -6.75
C ALA A 23 -20.48 -0.79 -7.71
N PRO A 24 -20.86 -1.44 -8.83
CA PRO A 24 -19.89 -1.93 -9.79
C PRO A 24 -18.96 -0.80 -10.21
N ARG A 25 -17.68 -0.88 -9.82
CA ARG A 25 -16.68 0.10 -10.22
C ARG A 25 -16.31 -0.14 -11.67
N THR A 26 -16.11 0.94 -12.41
CA THR A 26 -15.58 0.85 -13.77
C THR A 26 -14.24 0.12 -13.72
N PRO A 27 -14.05 -0.94 -14.53
CA PRO A 27 -12.76 -1.60 -14.65
C PRO A 27 -11.71 -0.58 -15.11
N ILE A 28 -10.59 -0.54 -14.40
CA ILE A 28 -9.44 0.27 -14.81
C ILE A 28 -8.68 -0.50 -15.88
N VAL A 29 -8.47 0.12 -17.04
CA VAL A 29 -7.63 -0.43 -18.10
C VAL A 29 -6.22 0.10 -17.92
N ILE A 30 -5.28 -0.83 -17.70
CA ILE A 30 -3.84 -0.55 -17.60
C ILE A 30 -3.19 -1.12 -18.86
N GLU A 31 -2.49 -0.27 -19.60
CA GLU A 31 -1.76 -0.67 -20.80
C GLU A 31 -0.28 -0.94 -20.46
N PRO A 32 0.47 -1.70 -21.29
CA PRO A 32 1.88 -1.99 -20.99
C PRO A 32 2.75 -0.74 -20.79
N GLN A 33 2.47 0.37 -21.50
CA GLN A 33 3.23 1.62 -21.32
C GLN A 33 2.92 2.37 -20.02
N ASP A 34 1.85 1.97 -19.31
CA ASP A 34 1.48 2.56 -18.03
C ASP A 34 2.33 2.02 -16.88
N VAL A 35 3.12 0.97 -17.11
CA VAL A 35 3.76 0.15 -16.09
C VAL A 35 5.28 0.25 -16.20
N ASP A 36 5.93 0.48 -15.07
CA ASP A 36 7.37 0.37 -14.92
C ASP A 36 7.80 -1.10 -15.12
N PRO A 37 8.63 -1.42 -16.13
CA PRO A 37 9.01 -2.79 -16.43
C PRO A 37 9.90 -3.44 -15.35
N VAL A 38 10.50 -2.65 -14.46
CA VAL A 38 11.35 -3.15 -13.36
C VAL A 38 10.46 -3.60 -12.19
N THR A 39 9.50 -2.76 -11.81
CA THR A 39 8.70 -2.97 -10.59
C THR A 39 7.34 -3.62 -10.84
N GLY A 40 6.81 -3.54 -12.06
CA GLY A 40 5.41 -3.90 -12.35
C GLY A 40 4.39 -2.94 -11.72
N ALA A 41 4.85 -1.83 -11.15
CA ALA A 41 4.00 -0.76 -10.63
C ALA A 41 3.66 0.24 -11.75
N LEU A 42 2.62 1.04 -11.56
CA LEU A 42 2.28 2.11 -12.48
C LEU A 42 3.37 3.19 -12.47
N HIS A 43 3.60 3.80 -13.63
CA HIS A 43 4.26 5.10 -13.69
C HIS A 43 3.43 6.15 -12.95
N TRP A 44 4.13 7.05 -12.25
CA TRP A 44 3.50 8.08 -11.43
C TRP A 44 2.44 8.92 -12.16
N GLU A 45 2.72 9.34 -13.40
CA GLU A 45 1.79 10.14 -14.21
C GLU A 45 0.45 9.42 -14.42
N ARG A 46 0.50 8.13 -14.76
CA ARG A 46 -0.71 7.32 -14.97
C ARG A 46 -1.46 7.12 -13.66
N PHE A 47 -0.75 6.84 -12.57
CA PHE A 47 -1.36 6.67 -11.26
C PHE A 47 -2.07 7.94 -10.81
N LEU A 48 -1.46 9.11 -10.99
CA LEU A 48 -2.05 10.38 -10.60
C LEU A 48 -3.36 10.65 -11.34
N ALA A 49 -3.40 10.37 -12.65
CA ALA A 49 -4.62 10.51 -13.45
C ALA A 49 -5.75 9.58 -12.96
N LEU A 50 -5.43 8.32 -12.62
CA LEU A 50 -6.40 7.37 -12.07
C LEU A 50 -6.84 7.74 -10.65
N PHE A 51 -5.90 8.17 -9.81
CA PHE A 51 -6.18 8.62 -8.45
C PHE A 51 -7.12 9.82 -8.44
N GLN A 52 -6.87 10.85 -9.25
CA GLN A 52 -7.76 12.02 -9.35
C GLN A 52 -9.17 11.64 -9.80
N ALA A 53 -9.29 10.72 -10.76
CA ALA A 53 -10.59 10.23 -11.22
C ALA A 53 -11.34 9.46 -10.11
N GLU A 54 -10.65 8.61 -9.35
CA GLU A 54 -11.22 7.86 -8.23
C GLU A 54 -11.58 8.77 -7.04
N GLN A 55 -10.71 9.71 -6.69
CA GLN A 55 -10.92 10.68 -5.61
C GLN A 55 -12.20 11.50 -5.79
N ALA A 56 -12.51 11.85 -7.04
CA ALA A 56 -13.73 12.59 -7.37
C ALA A 56 -15.03 11.77 -7.22
N GLN A 57 -14.94 10.44 -7.12
CA GLN A 57 -16.10 9.54 -7.23
C GLN A 57 -16.33 8.69 -5.99
N ALA A 58 -15.27 8.27 -5.30
CA ALA A 58 -15.35 7.32 -4.21
C ALA A 58 -14.39 7.67 -3.06
N PRO A 59 -14.71 7.29 -1.82
CA PRO A 59 -13.74 7.36 -0.74
C PRO A 59 -12.61 6.34 -0.95
N GLY A 60 -11.50 6.55 -0.27
CA GLY A 60 -10.38 5.63 -0.28
C GLY A 60 -9.32 5.99 0.74
N VAL A 61 -8.22 5.24 0.71
CA VAL A 61 -7.02 5.56 1.47
C VAL A 61 -5.85 5.60 0.50
N LEU A 62 -5.09 6.69 0.54
CA LEU A 62 -3.81 6.81 -0.15
C LEU A 62 -2.70 6.53 0.85
N LEU A 63 -1.77 5.66 0.48
CA LEU A 63 -0.55 5.39 1.24
C LEU A 63 0.65 5.84 0.42
N VAL A 64 1.61 6.48 1.07
CA VAL A 64 2.94 6.74 0.54
C VAL A 64 3.93 5.95 1.40
N ILE A 65 4.72 5.12 0.74
CA ILE A 65 5.63 4.16 1.35
C ILE A 65 7.03 4.53 0.89
N ASP A 66 7.98 4.59 1.82
CA ASP A 66 9.37 4.90 1.52
C ASP A 66 10.29 4.14 2.49
N LEU A 67 11.59 4.08 2.19
CA LEU A 67 12.55 3.56 3.14
C LEU A 67 12.51 4.39 4.44
N SER A 68 12.66 3.68 5.55
CA SER A 68 12.75 4.31 6.86
C SER A 68 14.13 4.93 7.07
N THR A 69 14.23 5.87 8.00
CA THR A 69 15.50 6.46 8.43
C THR A 69 16.47 5.45 9.06
N ARG A 70 15.98 4.27 9.47
CA ARG A 70 16.82 3.16 9.94
C ARG A 70 17.60 2.50 8.81
N SER A 71 17.17 2.72 7.57
CA SER A 71 17.81 2.22 6.36
C SER A 71 18.79 3.22 5.73
N ASP A 72 18.92 4.44 6.26
CA ASP A 72 19.81 5.50 5.73
C ASP A 72 21.28 5.06 5.62
N SER A 73 21.79 4.36 6.64
CA SER A 73 23.18 3.86 6.64
C SER A 73 23.45 2.80 5.57
N ILE A 74 22.39 2.19 5.04
CA ILE A 74 22.42 1.15 4.02
C ILE A 74 22.13 1.75 2.64
N GLU A 75 21.67 3.01 2.51
CA GLU A 75 21.28 3.59 1.22
C GLU A 75 22.39 3.54 0.16
N LEU A 76 23.66 3.69 0.55
CA LEU A 76 24.81 3.54 -0.35
C LEU A 76 24.89 2.12 -0.94
N ILE A 77 24.57 1.11 -0.13
CA ILE A 77 24.58 -0.31 -0.50
C ILE A 77 23.27 -0.68 -1.23
N ALA A 78 22.15 -0.07 -0.83
CA ALA A 78 20.86 -0.23 -1.48
C ALA A 78 20.92 0.33 -2.91
N ALA A 79 21.60 1.46 -3.13
CA ALA A 79 21.75 2.08 -4.45
C ALA A 79 22.40 1.13 -5.48
N GLU A 80 23.44 0.38 -5.07
CA GLU A 80 24.08 -0.62 -5.95
C GLU A 80 23.15 -1.81 -6.26
N ARG A 81 22.18 -2.07 -5.38
CA ARG A 81 21.24 -3.18 -5.42
C ARG A 81 19.81 -2.74 -5.76
N GLN A 82 19.64 -1.51 -6.24
CA GLN A 82 18.31 -0.90 -6.45
C GLN A 82 17.47 -1.74 -7.42
N GLY A 83 18.10 -2.33 -8.44
CA GLY A 83 17.44 -3.23 -9.40
C GLY A 83 16.92 -4.54 -8.79
N GLU A 84 17.37 -4.93 -7.60
CA GLU A 84 16.86 -6.11 -6.87
C GLU A 84 15.86 -5.72 -5.79
N ILE A 85 16.10 -4.59 -5.13
CA ILE A 85 15.25 -4.10 -4.03
C ILE A 85 13.91 -3.62 -4.57
N LEU A 86 13.89 -2.86 -5.67
CA LEU A 86 12.65 -2.26 -6.17
C LEU A 86 11.61 -3.29 -6.63
N PRO A 87 11.94 -4.30 -7.46
CA PRO A 87 10.98 -5.33 -7.83
C PRO A 87 10.47 -6.12 -6.61
N TRP A 88 11.37 -6.41 -5.66
CA TRP A 88 11.01 -7.13 -4.44
C TRP A 88 10.06 -6.31 -3.55
N LEU A 89 10.34 -5.02 -3.33
CA LEU A 89 9.51 -4.13 -2.54
C LEU A 89 8.13 -3.95 -3.19
N ALA A 90 8.10 -3.73 -4.50
CA ALA A 90 6.85 -3.64 -5.25
C ALA A 90 6.01 -4.92 -5.12
N GLN A 91 6.65 -6.09 -5.18
CA GLN A 91 6.00 -7.38 -5.01
C GLN A 91 5.47 -7.58 -3.59
N ALA A 92 6.23 -7.22 -2.56
CA ALA A 92 5.80 -7.28 -1.16
C ALA A 92 4.56 -6.41 -0.92
N ILE A 93 4.58 -5.17 -1.42
CA ILE A 93 3.43 -4.26 -1.37
C ILE A 93 2.23 -4.86 -2.13
N ARG A 94 2.47 -5.39 -3.34
CA ARG A 94 1.41 -5.96 -4.19
C ARG A 94 0.71 -7.14 -3.53
N GLN A 95 1.45 -8.02 -2.85
CA GLN A 95 0.88 -9.16 -2.10
C GLN A 95 0.04 -8.71 -0.90
N ALA A 96 0.31 -7.53 -0.38
CA ALA A 96 -0.38 -6.94 0.75
C ALA A 96 -1.58 -6.06 0.34
N VAL A 97 -1.96 -5.97 -0.93
CA VAL A 97 -3.13 -5.19 -1.40
C VAL A 97 -4.06 -6.05 -2.26
N ARG A 98 -5.25 -5.55 -2.59
CA ARG A 98 -6.19 -6.27 -3.48
C ARG A 98 -5.78 -6.09 -4.94
N SER A 99 -6.33 -6.93 -5.81
CA SER A 99 -6.06 -6.87 -7.26
C SER A 99 -6.59 -5.59 -7.93
N ASP A 100 -7.61 -4.96 -7.34
CA ASP A 100 -8.22 -3.73 -7.85
C ASP A 100 -7.60 -2.45 -7.26
N ASP A 101 -6.72 -2.57 -6.25
CA ASP A 101 -5.94 -1.47 -5.70
C ASP A 101 -4.80 -1.08 -6.65
N LEU A 102 -4.45 0.21 -6.67
CA LEU A 102 -3.39 0.72 -7.53
C LEU A 102 -2.09 0.85 -6.75
N LEU A 103 -0.97 0.55 -7.41
CA LEU A 103 0.38 0.71 -6.88
C LEU A 103 1.21 1.41 -7.94
N ALA A 104 1.94 2.45 -7.56
CA ALA A 104 2.83 3.21 -8.40
C ALA A 104 4.22 3.33 -7.80
N HIS A 105 5.23 3.33 -8.66
CA HIS A 105 6.58 3.75 -8.33
C HIS A 105 6.66 5.27 -8.54
N VAL A 106 6.93 6.01 -7.46
CA VAL A 106 6.93 7.49 -7.46
C VAL A 106 8.31 8.00 -7.89
N ASP A 107 9.32 7.69 -7.10
CA ASP A 107 10.72 8.02 -7.29
C ASP A 107 11.58 7.10 -6.41
N ALA A 108 12.90 7.09 -6.60
CA ALA A 108 13.88 6.40 -5.74
C ALA A 108 13.41 5.02 -5.19
N TYR A 109 13.00 4.97 -3.92
CA TYR A 109 12.40 3.81 -3.25
C TYR A 109 10.95 4.04 -2.80
N ARG A 110 10.36 5.16 -3.23
CA ARG A 110 9.04 5.60 -2.84
C ARG A 110 7.98 4.99 -3.74
N PHE A 111 6.97 4.42 -3.10
CA PHE A 111 5.78 3.89 -3.74
C PHE A 111 4.53 4.59 -3.22
N ALA A 112 3.51 4.68 -4.08
CA ALA A 112 2.18 5.12 -3.71
C ALA A 112 1.17 3.98 -3.91
N VAL A 113 0.25 3.82 -2.98
CA VAL A 113 -0.82 2.82 -3.04
C VAL A 113 -2.17 3.49 -2.85
N LEU A 114 -3.08 3.26 -3.79
CA LEU A 114 -4.48 3.65 -3.66
C LEU A 114 -5.32 2.44 -3.27
N LEU A 115 -5.81 2.44 -2.02
CA LEU A 115 -6.75 1.47 -1.50
C LEU A 115 -8.17 1.93 -1.80
N ARG A 116 -8.77 1.40 -2.87
CA ARG A 116 -10.02 1.93 -3.42
C ARG A 116 -11.22 1.55 -2.54
N GLY A 117 -12.02 2.54 -2.13
CA GLY A 117 -13.16 2.33 -1.24
C GLY A 117 -12.79 1.95 0.19
N ALA A 118 -11.49 1.98 0.53
CA ALA A 118 -11.04 1.67 1.87
C ALA A 118 -11.41 2.79 2.85
N ARG A 119 -11.64 2.38 4.10
CA ARG A 119 -11.74 3.27 5.26
C ARG A 119 -10.39 3.35 5.95
N GLN A 120 -10.17 4.36 6.79
CA GLN A 120 -8.90 4.52 7.52
C GLN A 120 -8.49 3.28 8.30
N GLU A 121 -9.43 2.53 8.90
CA GLU A 121 -9.12 1.31 9.65
C GLU A 121 -8.62 0.17 8.75
N VAL A 122 -9.15 0.10 7.52
CA VAL A 122 -8.67 -0.83 6.49
C VAL A 122 -7.27 -0.40 6.04
N GLY A 123 -7.06 0.91 5.82
CA GLY A 123 -5.74 1.49 5.57
C GLY A 123 -4.72 1.06 6.61
N ALA A 124 -5.05 1.21 7.90
CA ALA A 124 -4.19 0.79 9.01
C ALA A 124 -3.88 -0.71 9.03
N ALA A 125 -4.85 -1.56 8.70
CA ALA A 125 -4.62 -2.99 8.63
C ALA A 125 -3.70 -3.36 7.46
N ILE A 126 -3.89 -2.74 6.30
CA ILE A 126 -3.05 -2.97 5.11
C ILE A 126 -1.63 -2.43 5.33
N SER A 127 -1.47 -1.23 5.89
CA SER A 127 -0.14 -0.69 6.24
C SER A 127 0.63 -1.62 7.15
N ARG A 128 0.01 -2.17 8.21
CA ARG A 128 0.67 -3.17 9.07
C ARG A 128 1.11 -4.42 8.32
N ARG A 129 0.26 -4.93 7.43
CA ARG A 129 0.61 -6.10 6.59
C ARG A 129 1.80 -5.81 5.66
N ILE A 130 1.85 -4.60 5.09
CA ILE A 130 2.99 -4.17 4.26
C ILE A 130 4.26 -4.10 5.13
N LEU A 131 4.19 -3.47 6.31
CA LEU A 131 5.31 -3.41 7.26
C LEU A 131 5.82 -4.83 7.60
N GLU A 132 4.93 -5.72 8.02
CA GLU A 132 5.27 -7.11 8.38
C GLU A 132 5.89 -7.90 7.22
N SER A 133 5.45 -7.65 5.98
CA SER A 133 6.01 -8.26 4.78
C SER A 133 7.43 -7.80 4.49
N VAL A 134 7.82 -6.62 4.98
CA VAL A 134 9.13 -6.02 4.72
C VAL A 134 10.13 -6.28 5.85
N ASP A 135 9.67 -6.17 7.11
CA ASP A 135 10.46 -6.21 8.36
C ASP A 135 11.39 -7.45 8.51
N ASN A 136 11.09 -8.55 7.81
CA ASN A 136 11.88 -9.80 7.88
C ASN A 136 12.86 -9.98 6.72
N THR A 137 13.14 -8.93 5.95
CA THR A 137 13.90 -9.08 4.70
C THR A 137 15.34 -8.66 4.86
N ILE A 138 16.22 -9.61 4.56
CA ILE A 138 17.67 -9.43 4.59
C ILE A 138 18.18 -9.45 3.15
N PHE A 139 18.96 -8.43 2.80
CA PHE A 139 19.75 -8.40 1.58
C PHE A 139 21.21 -8.67 1.91
N MET A 140 21.82 -9.62 1.20
CA MET A 140 23.26 -9.84 1.26
C MET A 140 23.97 -8.85 0.36
N THR A 141 25.04 -8.24 0.87
CA THR A 141 25.83 -7.20 0.21
C THR A 141 27.32 -7.54 0.35
N ALA A 142 28.20 -6.86 -0.39
CA ALA A 142 29.64 -7.09 -0.27
C ALA A 142 30.18 -6.71 1.13
N GLU A 143 29.50 -5.79 1.80
CA GLU A 143 29.82 -5.25 3.13
C GLU A 143 29.10 -5.98 4.28
N GLY A 144 28.10 -6.81 4.00
CA GLY A 144 27.41 -7.62 5.02
C GLY A 144 25.92 -7.83 4.78
N ILE A 145 25.16 -7.89 5.89
CA ILE A 145 23.71 -8.06 5.89
C ILE A 145 23.04 -6.68 6.02
N ALA A 146 22.21 -6.35 5.04
CA ALA A 146 21.36 -5.16 5.03
C ALA A 146 19.93 -5.53 5.44
N HIS A 147 19.40 -4.83 6.43
CA HIS A 147 17.98 -4.88 6.80
C HIS A 147 17.26 -3.70 6.17
N LEU A 148 16.18 -3.98 5.44
CA LEU A 148 15.31 -2.94 4.90
C LEU A 148 14.10 -2.76 5.80
N ASP A 149 13.93 -1.52 6.25
CA ASP A 149 12.79 -1.07 7.01
C ASP A 149 12.09 0.02 6.19
N ILE A 150 10.76 0.07 6.25
CA ILE A 150 9.96 1.07 5.56
C ILE A 150 9.17 1.93 6.54
N THR A 151 8.78 3.11 6.08
CA THR A 151 7.86 4.02 6.76
C THR A 151 6.68 4.32 5.86
N ILE A 152 5.47 4.40 6.43
CA ILE A 152 4.23 4.61 5.70
C ILE A 152 3.52 5.86 6.21
N GLY A 153 3.33 6.84 5.35
CA GLY A 153 2.35 7.91 5.54
C GLY A 153 1.05 7.55 4.82
N GLY A 154 -0.10 7.93 5.34
CA GLY A 154 -1.35 7.77 4.60
C GLY A 154 -2.39 8.79 4.96
N ALA A 155 -3.41 8.86 4.10
CA ALA A 155 -4.52 9.78 4.20
C ALA A 155 -5.80 9.09 3.73
N ALA A 156 -6.81 9.07 4.59
CA ALA A 156 -8.15 8.65 4.22
C ALA A 156 -8.91 9.83 3.63
N PHE A 157 -9.61 9.62 2.52
CA PHE A 157 -10.32 10.69 1.84
C PHE A 157 -11.74 10.27 1.46
N ALA A 158 -12.58 11.28 1.29
CA ALA A 158 -13.89 11.18 0.67
C ALA A 158 -13.99 12.21 -0.47
N PRO A 159 -14.92 12.05 -1.43
CA PRO A 159 -15.10 13.01 -2.50
C PRO A 159 -15.47 14.39 -1.96
N ALA A 160 -14.49 15.30 -1.91
CA ALA A 160 -14.64 16.64 -1.37
C ALA A 160 -13.67 17.61 -2.07
N PRO A 161 -14.09 18.85 -2.36
CA PRO A 161 -13.22 19.86 -2.96
C PRO A 161 -12.15 20.36 -1.98
N GLY A 162 -10.95 20.67 -2.51
CA GLY A 162 -9.90 21.38 -1.78
C GLY A 162 -9.06 20.53 -0.80
N HIS A 163 -9.28 19.22 -0.77
CA HIS A 163 -8.45 18.30 -0.01
C HIS A 163 -7.50 17.55 -0.95
N ASP A 164 -6.20 17.57 -0.64
CA ASP A 164 -5.17 16.81 -1.36
C ASP A 164 -4.64 15.68 -0.46
N PRO A 165 -5.14 14.45 -0.61
CA PRO A 165 -4.72 13.30 0.16
C PRO A 165 -3.26 12.92 -0.09
N TYR A 166 -2.67 13.30 -1.24
CA TYR A 166 -1.27 13.00 -1.52
C TYR A 166 -0.37 13.90 -0.67
N ASP A 167 -0.66 15.19 -0.60
CA ASP A 167 0.05 16.12 0.28
C ASP A 167 -0.09 15.72 1.76
N GLU A 168 -1.29 15.31 2.20
CA GLU A 168 -1.47 14.82 3.58
C GLU A 168 -0.69 13.51 3.85
N ALA A 169 -0.74 12.55 2.92
CA ALA A 169 -0.01 11.29 3.08
C ALA A 169 1.51 11.52 3.10
N LEU A 170 2.03 12.43 2.29
CA LEU A 170 3.43 12.86 2.34
C LEU A 170 3.77 13.55 3.67
N HIS A 171 2.93 14.46 4.14
CA HIS A 171 3.14 15.10 5.43
C HIS A 171 3.16 14.08 6.58
N ASN A 172 2.28 13.08 6.54
CA ASN A 172 2.24 11.98 7.51
C ASN A 172 3.47 11.07 7.40
N LEU A 173 4.00 10.83 6.20
CA LEU A 173 5.25 10.10 5.99
C LEU A 173 6.43 10.82 6.65
N ASP A 174 6.60 12.12 6.39
CA ASP A 174 7.66 12.94 6.97
C ASP A 174 7.55 13.00 8.49
N ARG A 175 6.33 13.15 9.00
CA ARG A 175 6.05 13.11 10.44
C ARG A 175 6.38 11.74 11.04
N ALA A 176 6.09 10.65 10.34
CA ALA A 176 6.42 9.31 10.81
C ALA A 176 7.95 9.11 10.90
N LYS A 177 8.67 9.51 9.85
CA LYS A 177 10.14 9.47 9.80
C LYS A 177 10.77 10.30 10.92
N SER A 178 10.30 11.53 11.13
CA SER A 178 10.83 12.43 12.20
C SER A 178 10.56 11.93 13.62
N LEU A 179 9.45 11.23 13.85
CA LEU A 179 9.12 10.64 15.15
C LEU A 179 9.74 9.24 15.35
N GLY A 180 10.37 8.66 14.33
CA GLY A 180 10.91 7.30 14.38
C GLY A 180 9.83 6.22 14.50
N THR A 181 8.61 6.50 14.04
CA THR A 181 7.51 5.53 13.96
C THR A 181 7.39 4.97 12.55
N SER A 182 6.96 3.71 12.42
CA SER A 182 6.83 3.05 11.12
C SER A 182 5.61 3.50 10.32
N MET A 183 4.60 4.12 10.95
CA MET A 183 3.45 4.67 10.21
C MET A 183 2.69 5.80 10.92
N ILE A 184 2.05 6.65 10.11
CA ILE A 184 1.01 7.62 10.51
C ILE A 184 -0.07 7.65 9.40
N LEU A 185 -1.35 7.64 9.79
CA LEU A 185 -2.52 7.63 8.92
C LEU A 185 -3.58 8.63 9.38
#